data_AF-A0A519MX39-F1
#
_entry.id   AF-A0A519MX39-F1
#
_cell.length_a   1.000
_cell.length_b   1.000
_cell.length_c   1.000
_cell.angle_alpha   90.00
_cell.angle_beta   90.00
_cell.angle_gamma   90.00
#
_symmetry.space_group_name_H-M   'P 1'
#
loop_
_entity.id
_entity.type
_entity.pdbx_description
1 polymer ?
#
loop_
_entity_poly.entity_id
_entity_poly.type
_entity_poly.pdbx_seq_one_letter_code
_entity_poly.pdbx_strand_id
1 'polypeptide(L)'
;MGLFGNNIKKIIREIRKMSEYYSNDLSKEIKESFEDLKEAYDANSDVVPEFEKLVSELKPKLDSADANKLEAFVNRISRVDRNAQKGVDAMYELSRNQRKITTESLRDIEELEMELK
;
A
#
# COMPACT_ATOMS: atom_id res chain seq x y z
N MET A 1 -28.54 7.07 37.91
CA MET A 1 -27.84 6.46 36.75
C MET A 1 -28.73 5.34 36.21
N GLY A 2 -29.57 5.66 35.21
CA GLY A 2 -30.67 4.80 34.77
C GLY A 2 -30.26 3.76 33.73
N LEU A 3 -31.17 2.81 33.45
CA LEU A 3 -31.11 1.75 32.43
C LEU A 3 -30.47 2.19 31.09
N PHE A 4 -30.64 3.45 30.71
CA PHE A 4 -30.06 4.04 29.49
C PHE A 4 -28.53 4.08 29.49
N GLY A 5 -27.86 4.37 30.61
CA GLY A 5 -26.38 4.43 30.67
C GLY A 5 -25.72 3.06 30.53
N ASN A 6 -26.34 2.00 31.06
CA ASN A 6 -25.84 0.64 30.91
C ASN A 6 -25.98 0.10 29.49
N ASN A 7 -27.09 0.45 28.80
CA ASN A 7 -27.29 0.09 27.41
C ASN A 7 -26.29 0.80 26.48
N ILE A 8 -26.01 2.09 26.72
CA ILE A 8 -25.02 2.85 25.94
C ILE A 8 -23.60 2.25 26.13
N LYS A 9 -23.20 1.91 27.35
CA LYS A 9 -21.91 1.22 27.61
C LYS A 9 -21.79 -0.11 26.87
N LYS A 10 -22.89 -0.87 26.80
CA LYS A 10 -22.92 -2.14 26.05
C LYS A 10 -22.72 -1.89 24.55
N ILE A 11 -23.40 -0.89 23.99
CA ILE A 11 -23.27 -0.50 22.58
C ILE A 11 -21.82 -0.09 22.26
N ILE A 12 -21.18 0.74 23.09
CA ILE A 12 -19.79 1.20 22.87
C ILE A 12 -18.80 0.03 22.88
N ARG A 13 -18.98 -0.94 23.79
CA ARG A 13 -18.15 -2.16 23.81
C ARG A 13 -18.35 -3.02 22.57
N GLU A 14 -19.58 -3.13 22.07
CA GLU A 14 -19.86 -3.83 20.82
C GLU A 14 -19.21 -3.12 19.62
N ILE A 15 -19.30 -1.78 19.56
CA ILE A 15 -18.62 -0.96 18.55
C ILE A 15 -17.10 -1.16 18.60
N ARG A 16 -16.50 -1.11 19.80
CA ARG A 16 -15.07 -1.39 19.99
C ARG A 16 -14.68 -2.74 19.43
N LYS A 17 -15.40 -3.79 19.82
CA LYS A 17 -15.11 -5.17 19.39
C LYS A 17 -15.22 -5.32 17.87
N MET A 18 -16.25 -4.72 17.26
CA MET A 18 -16.40 -4.72 15.81
C MET A 18 -15.27 -3.95 15.12
N SER A 19 -14.93 -2.78 15.63
CA SER A 19 -13.83 -1.96 15.10
C SER A 19 -12.50 -2.70 15.17
N GLU A 20 -12.16 -3.32 16.31
CA GLU A 20 -10.96 -4.14 16.46
C GLU A 20 -10.95 -5.31 15.47
N TYR A 21 -12.07 -6.02 15.32
CA TYR A 21 -12.17 -7.16 14.41
C TYR A 21 -11.93 -6.74 12.95
N TYR A 22 -12.73 -5.79 12.44
CA TYR A 22 -12.64 -5.39 11.03
C TYR A 22 -11.34 -4.65 10.70
N SER A 23 -10.85 -3.82 11.61
CA SER A 23 -9.60 -3.10 11.38
C SER A 23 -8.37 -4.01 11.39
N ASN A 24 -8.36 -5.05 12.23
CA ASN A 24 -7.27 -6.03 12.24
C ASN A 24 -7.29 -6.88 10.96
N ASP A 25 -8.47 -7.31 10.53
CA ASP A 25 -8.65 -8.09 9.30
C ASP A 25 -8.20 -7.28 8.08
N LEU A 26 -8.70 -6.06 7.93
CA LEU A 26 -8.31 -5.16 6.86
C LEU A 26 -6.80 -4.82 6.90
N SER A 27 -6.23 -4.60 8.10
CA SER A 27 -4.79 -4.35 8.24
C SER A 27 -3.96 -5.55 7.80
N LYS A 28 -4.45 -6.77 8.02
CA LYS A 28 -3.82 -8.01 7.57
C LYS A 28 -3.88 -8.12 6.05
N GLU A 29 -5.06 -7.96 5.45
CA GLU A 29 -5.24 -8.02 3.99
C GLU A 29 -4.37 -7.00 3.24
N ILE A 30 -4.33 -5.75 3.72
CA ILE A 30 -3.49 -4.71 3.11
C ILE A 30 -2.00 -5.06 3.25
N LYS A 31 -1.60 -5.62 4.38
CA LYS A 31 -0.20 -6.01 4.63
C LYS A 31 0.21 -7.16 3.71
N GLU A 32 -0.60 -8.21 3.60
CA GLU A 32 -0.35 -9.34 2.71
C GLU A 32 -0.26 -8.87 1.25
N SER A 33 -1.22 -8.05 0.81
CA SER A 33 -1.20 -7.47 -0.55
C SER A 33 0.04 -6.60 -0.81
N PHE A 34 0.51 -5.86 0.20
CA PHE A 34 1.74 -5.06 0.11
C PHE A 34 2.98 -5.95 0.00
N GLU A 35 3.08 -6.99 0.83
CA GLU A 35 4.21 -7.92 0.83
C GLU A 35 4.31 -8.67 -0.50
N ASP A 36 3.18 -9.17 -1.02
CA ASP A 36 3.10 -9.84 -2.32
C ASP A 36 3.54 -8.92 -3.47
N LEU A 37 3.02 -7.68 -3.50
CA LEU A 37 3.36 -6.71 -4.55
C LEU A 37 4.83 -6.30 -4.47
N LYS A 38 5.35 -6.11 -3.26
CA LYS A 38 6.74 -5.76 -3.03
C LYS A 38 7.67 -6.88 -3.46
N GLU A 39 7.39 -8.12 -3.07
CA GLU A 39 8.19 -9.29 -3.46
C GLU A 39 8.23 -9.44 -4.99
N ALA A 40 7.08 -9.29 -5.65
CA ALA A 40 7.01 -9.35 -7.10
C ALA A 40 7.80 -8.22 -7.79
N TYR A 41 7.80 -7.01 -7.22
CA TYR A 41 8.58 -5.88 -7.73
C TYR A 41 10.08 -6.09 -7.51
N ASP A 42 10.48 -6.40 -6.28
CA ASP A 42 11.89 -6.60 -5.89
C ASP A 42 12.53 -7.75 -6.68
N ALA A 43 11.78 -8.81 -7.00
CA ALA A 43 12.25 -9.91 -7.84
C ALA A 43 12.57 -9.50 -9.29
N ASN A 44 12.07 -8.36 -9.76
CA ASN A 44 12.22 -7.88 -11.14
C ASN A 44 12.86 -6.49 -11.23
N SER A 45 13.34 -5.91 -10.12
CA SER A 45 13.84 -4.53 -10.06
C SER A 45 15.03 -4.27 -10.99
N ASP A 46 15.83 -5.31 -11.25
CA ASP A 46 17.03 -5.20 -12.07
C ASP A 46 16.77 -5.36 -13.58
N VAL A 47 15.57 -5.80 -13.98
CA VAL A 47 15.25 -6.08 -15.39
C VAL A 47 15.36 -4.84 -16.26
N VAL A 48 14.85 -3.69 -15.81
CA VAL A 48 14.94 -2.44 -16.57
C VAL A 48 16.38 -1.92 -16.64
N PRO A 49 17.14 -1.83 -15.53
CA PRO A 49 18.57 -1.51 -15.58
C PRO A 49 19.39 -2.42 -16.51
N GLU A 50 19.16 -3.73 -16.47
CA GLU A 50 19.82 -4.69 -17.35
C GLU A 50 19.46 -4.46 -18.82
N PHE A 51 18.18 -4.20 -19.09
CA PHE A 51 17.71 -3.90 -20.45
C PHE A 51 18.27 -2.57 -20.97
N GLU A 52 18.32 -1.53 -20.15
CA GLU A 52 18.93 -0.24 -20.49
C GLU A 52 20.41 -0.40 -20.85
N LYS A 53 21.15 -1.21 -20.08
CA LYS A 53 22.54 -1.54 -20.37
C LYS A 53 22.68 -2.28 -21.70
N LEU A 54 21.88 -3.32 -21.93
CA LEU A 54 21.87 -4.06 -23.19
C LEU A 54 21.60 -3.14 -24.39
N VAL A 55 20.63 -2.24 -24.26
CA VAL A 55 20.28 -1.27 -25.31
C VAL A 55 21.45 -0.32 -25.58
N SER A 56 22.14 0.14 -24.54
CA SER A 56 23.32 1.01 -24.69
C SER A 56 24.45 0.35 -25.49
N GLU A 57 24.61 -0.98 -25.36
CA GLU A 57 25.60 -1.77 -26.10
C GLU A 57 25.18 -2.04 -27.55
N LEU A 58 23.87 -2.09 -27.82
CA LEU A 58 23.30 -2.35 -29.15
C LEU A 58 23.15 -1.08 -29.99
N LYS A 59 22.79 0.06 -29.38
CA LYS A 59 22.54 1.33 -30.08
C LYS A 59 23.61 1.71 -31.12
N PRO A 60 24.93 1.62 -30.83
CA PRO A 60 25.96 2.00 -31.80
C PRO A 60 26.04 1.08 -33.03
N LYS A 61 25.43 -0.10 -32.97
CA LYS A 61 25.44 -1.12 -34.04
C LYS A 61 24.20 -1.05 -34.93
N LEU A 62 23.23 -0.21 -34.57
CA LEU A 62 21.97 -0.04 -35.29
C LEU A 62 22.03 1.21 -36.17
N ASP A 63 21.21 1.23 -37.22
CA ASP A 63 20.94 2.48 -37.92
C ASP A 63 20.16 3.46 -37.02
N SER A 64 20.17 4.74 -37.40
CA SER A 64 19.55 5.81 -36.61
C SER A 64 18.04 5.61 -36.40
N ALA A 65 17.31 5.07 -37.39
CA ALA A 65 15.88 4.89 -37.26
C ALA A 65 15.55 3.81 -36.22
N ASP A 66 16.26 2.68 -36.27
CA ASP A 66 16.05 1.58 -35.34
C ASP A 66 16.60 1.87 -33.94
N ALA A 67 17.72 2.60 -33.82
CA ALA A 67 18.22 3.08 -32.53
C ALA A 67 17.21 4.00 -31.82
N ASN A 68 16.56 4.91 -32.58
CA ASN A 68 15.52 5.80 -32.05
C ASN A 68 14.26 5.04 -31.60
N LYS A 69 13.83 4.01 -32.36
CA LYS A 69 12.70 3.15 -31.94
C LYS A 69 13.01 2.41 -30.65
N LEU A 70 14.22 1.86 -30.54
CA LEU A 70 14.65 1.12 -29.36
C LEU A 70 14.72 2.03 -28.13
N GLU A 71 15.23 3.25 -28.28
CA GLU A 71 15.23 4.28 -27.24
C GLU A 71 13.82 4.67 -26.80
N ALA A 72 12.90 4.86 -27.74
CA ALA A 72 11.51 5.16 -27.40
C ALA A 72 10.85 4.01 -26.62
N PHE A 73 11.23 2.77 -26.92
CA PHE A 73 10.72 1.58 -26.23
C PHE A 73 11.27 1.46 -24.80
N VAL A 74 12.59 1.64 -24.62
CA VAL A 74 13.22 1.73 -23.30
C VAL A 74 12.52 2.76 -22.43
N ASN A 75 12.34 3.99 -22.95
CA ASN A 75 11.66 5.05 -22.22
C ASN A 75 10.23 4.69 -21.78
N ARG A 76 9.51 3.87 -22.54
CA ARG A 76 8.16 3.39 -22.16
C ARG A 76 8.24 2.31 -21.07
N ILE A 77 9.18 1.38 -21.18
CA ILE A 77 9.41 0.34 -20.16
C ILE A 77 9.83 0.97 -18.82
N SER A 78 10.76 1.92 -18.82
CA SER A 78 11.19 2.59 -17.58
C SER A 78 10.05 3.37 -16.92
N ARG A 79 9.03 3.81 -17.68
CA ARG A 79 7.80 4.40 -17.11
C ARG A 79 6.90 3.34 -16.48
N VAL A 80 6.79 2.15 -17.07
CA VAL A 80 6.03 1.03 -16.50
C VAL A 80 6.65 0.58 -15.18
N ASP A 81 7.98 0.41 -15.13
CA ASP A 81 8.71 0.09 -13.90
C ASP A 81 8.49 1.15 -12.80
N ARG A 82 8.63 2.44 -13.13
CA ARG A 82 8.32 3.52 -12.18
C ARG A 82 6.88 3.50 -11.68
N ASN A 83 5.93 3.11 -12.53
CA ASN A 83 4.54 2.98 -12.11
C ASN A 83 4.33 1.78 -11.17
N ALA A 84 5.06 0.68 -11.38
CA ALA A 84 5.06 -0.46 -10.47
C ALA A 84 5.64 -0.08 -9.09
N GLN A 85 6.79 0.61 -9.06
CA GLN A 85 7.37 1.15 -7.81
C GLN A 85 6.37 2.05 -7.07
N LYS A 86 5.70 2.98 -7.78
CA LYS A 86 4.67 3.83 -7.17
C LYS A 86 3.51 3.04 -6.60
N GLY A 87 3.15 1.90 -7.20
CA GLY A 87 2.14 0.98 -6.67
C GLY A 87 2.57 0.38 -5.33
N VAL A 88 3.82 -0.08 -5.24
CA VAL A 88 4.42 -0.56 -3.98
C VAL A 88 4.39 0.53 -2.92
N ASP A 89 4.83 1.75 -3.27
CA ASP A 89 4.85 2.89 -2.34
C ASP A 89 3.44 3.28 -1.88
N ALA A 90 2.45 3.26 -2.78
CA ALA A 90 1.06 3.54 -2.45
C ALA A 90 0.48 2.50 -1.47
N MET A 91 0.79 1.21 -1.67
CA MET A 91 0.36 0.14 -0.77
C MET A 91 1.04 0.23 0.60
N TYR A 92 2.31 0.62 0.63
CA TYR A 92 3.02 0.90 1.88
C TYR A 92 2.33 2.02 2.67
N GLU A 93 2.04 3.15 2.01
CA GLU A 93 1.36 4.28 2.65
C GLU A 93 -0.08 3.94 3.06
N LEU A 94 -0.79 3.13 2.27
CA LEU A 94 -2.11 2.62 2.64
C LEU A 94 -2.05 1.77 3.92
N SER A 95 -1.09 0.86 4.02
CA SER A 95 -0.86 0.04 5.22
C SER A 95 -0.60 0.89 6.45
N ARG A 96 0.24 1.93 6.31
CA ARG A 96 0.55 2.87 7.40
C ARG A 96 -0.68 3.68 7.82
N ASN A 97 -1.42 4.22 6.85
CA ASN A 97 -2.61 5.02 7.12
C ASN A 97 -3.71 4.18 7.79
N GLN A 98 -3.92 2.94 7.37
CA GLN A 98 -4.90 2.05 8.01
C GLN A 98 -4.58 1.83 9.49
N ARG A 99 -3.31 1.58 9.83
CA ARG A 99 -2.88 1.43 11.25
C ARG A 99 -3.11 2.70 12.05
N LYS A 100 -2.81 3.86 11.45
CA LYS A 100 -3.02 5.16 12.09
C LYS A 100 -4.51 5.40 12.38
N ILE A 101 -5.36 5.27 11.37
CA ILE A 101 -6.82 5.46 11.50
C ILE A 101 -7.41 4.50 12.53
N THR A 102 -6.98 3.23 12.51
CA THR A 102 -7.42 2.23 13.50
C THR A 102 -7.07 2.66 14.92
N THR A 103 -5.84 3.14 15.13
CA THR A 103 -5.37 3.60 16.44
C THR A 103 -6.16 4.82 16.92
N GLU A 104 -6.42 5.77 16.04
CA GLU A 104 -7.22 6.97 16.34
C GLU A 104 -8.67 6.59 16.68
N SER A 105 -9.31 5.75 15.88
CA SER A 105 -10.69 5.28 16.13
C SER A 105 -10.82 4.55 17.47
N LEU A 106 -9.85 3.71 17.85
CA LEU A 106 -9.88 3.01 19.14
C LEU A 106 -9.70 3.97 20.33
N ARG A 107 -8.91 5.04 20.17
CA ARG A 107 -8.79 6.09 21.20
C ARG A 107 -10.09 6.86 21.36
N ASP A 108 -10.73 7.25 20.26
CA ASP A 108 -12.02 7.97 20.30
C ASP A 108 -13.09 7.12 21.02
N ILE A 109 -13.11 5.81 20.76
CA ILE A 109 -14.01 4.87 21.45
C ILE A 109 -13.69 4.75 22.94
N GLU A 110 -12.41 4.76 23.32
CA GLU A 110 -11.96 4.73 24.72
C GLU A 110 -12.34 6.01 25.47
N GLU A 111 -12.20 7.18 24.83
CA GLU A 111 -12.65 8.47 25.37
C GLU A 111 -14.16 8.47 25.64
N LEU A 112 -14.97 7.99 24.70
CA LEU A 112 -16.42 7.84 24.89
C LEU A 112 -16.78 6.89 26.04
N GLU A 113 -16.01 5.80 26.24
CA GLU A 113 -16.22 4.89 27.38
C GLU A 113 -15.86 5.56 28.71
N MET A 114 -14.86 6.44 28.74
CA MET A 114 -14.46 7.20 29.93
C MET A 114 -15.47 8.29 30.30
N GLU A 115 -16.02 9.02 29.32
CA GLU A 115 -17.03 10.07 29.55
C GLU A 115 -18.34 9.55 30.15
N LEU A 116 -18.62 8.25 29.98
CA LEU A 116 -19.80 7.59 30.54
C LEU A 116 -19.59 7.01 31.94
N LYS A 117 -18.41 7.14 32.53
CA LYS A 117 -18.14 6.73 33.93
C LYS A 117 -18.76 7.71 34.92
#